data_AF-A0A5J5CAI6-F1
#
_entry.id   AF-A0A5J5CAI6-F1
#
_cell.length_a   1.000
_cell.length_b   1.000
_cell.length_c   1.000
_cell.angle_alpha   90.00
_cell.angle_beta   90.00
_cell.angle_gamma   90.00
#
_symmetry.space_group_name_H-M   'P 1'
#
loop_
_entity.id
_entity.type
_entity.pdbx_description
1 polymer ?
#
loop_
_entity_poly.entity_id
_entity_poly.type
_entity_poly.pdbx_seq_one_letter_code
_entity_poly.pdbx_strand_id
1 'polypeptide(L)'
;MFCLKTLSKTYEMSASDTKQRQEWTTAIQTAIRLHVEGKTSLHKDLKMKRREQREQREKRQQAKEEELHRLRALQEERERKLAELDLLKEAQKQAQALLEQDEQRRRQQHEQLQRALEVQLREAEEARVSMQAEMALKEQEAERQRKRIQELEEMQKRLEEALQLEIKARRDEEAFRYAQAGLLAEEEEKMKALMRLQEEQEEYILKTQREKQELKQEMEAKSRSLDEAQRQLEEVRANRHRVDQDVVAAQRKLRQASTNVKHWNVQMNRLMRPIGPGEKRPSLGSSFSSFQIPTQRDPGLRLRRRSGSEDQDEESKENVDTTAGCDLEKRHSHASNGDMDIP
;
A
#
# COMPACT_ATOMS: atom_id res chain seq x y z
N MET A 1 -10.25 -141.50 -121.61
CA MET A 1 -8.83 -141.85 -121.88
C MET A 1 -7.94 -140.71 -121.41
N PHE A 2 -6.90 -141.01 -120.62
CA PHE A 2 -5.84 -140.08 -120.22
C PHE A 2 -4.52 -140.85 -120.07
N CYS A 3 -3.39 -140.17 -120.27
CA CYS A 3 -2.06 -140.80 -120.30
C CYS A 3 -1.23 -140.34 -119.10
N LEU A 4 -0.65 -141.30 -118.37
CA LEU A 4 0.28 -141.05 -117.28
C LEU A 4 1.71 -141.32 -117.75
N LYS A 5 2.50 -140.26 -117.87
CA LYS A 5 3.90 -140.34 -118.30
C LYS A 5 4.80 -140.52 -117.08
N THR A 6 5.53 -141.64 -117.04
CA THR A 6 6.60 -141.90 -116.06
C THR A 6 7.97 -141.84 -116.76
N LEU A 7 9.06 -141.81 -115.98
CA LEU A 7 10.43 -141.66 -116.50
C LEU A 7 10.87 -142.79 -117.46
N SER A 8 10.23 -143.95 -117.42
CA SER A 8 10.57 -145.11 -118.27
C SER A 8 9.45 -145.58 -119.18
N LYS A 9 8.19 -145.18 -118.94
CA LYS A 9 7.03 -145.66 -119.72
C LYS A 9 5.82 -144.73 -119.64
N THR A 10 5.02 -144.68 -120.71
CA THR A 10 3.72 -144.00 -120.72
C THR A 10 2.59 -145.02 -120.59
N TYR A 11 1.73 -144.85 -119.59
CA TYR A 11 0.57 -145.70 -119.35
C TYR A 11 -0.71 -145.01 -119.85
N GLU A 12 -1.49 -145.68 -120.69
CA GLU A 12 -2.80 -145.22 -121.11
C GLU A 12 -3.88 -145.82 -120.21
N MET A 13 -4.70 -144.96 -119.60
CA MET A 13 -5.78 -145.38 -118.70
C MET A 13 -7.11 -144.85 -119.22
N SER A 14 -8.11 -145.72 -119.29
CA SER A 14 -9.51 -145.34 -119.54
C SER A 14 -10.25 -145.18 -118.21
N ALA A 15 -11.14 -144.19 -118.16
CA ALA A 15 -12.05 -143.98 -117.04
C ALA A 15 -13.47 -143.99 -117.61
N SER A 16 -14.42 -144.51 -116.82
CA SER A 16 -15.81 -144.76 -117.22
C SER A 16 -16.58 -143.48 -117.52
N ASP A 17 -16.21 -142.38 -116.86
CA ASP A 17 -16.87 -141.08 -116.96
C ASP A 17 -15.85 -139.93 -116.95
N THR A 18 -16.23 -138.79 -117.53
CA THR A 18 -15.43 -137.57 -117.65
C THR A 18 -15.13 -136.97 -116.28
N LYS A 19 -16.09 -137.05 -115.34
CA LYS A 19 -15.87 -136.61 -113.95
C LYS A 19 -14.83 -137.47 -113.25
N GLN A 20 -14.93 -138.80 -113.37
CA GLN A 20 -13.92 -139.72 -112.84
C GLN A 20 -12.54 -139.47 -113.49
N ARG A 21 -12.49 -139.16 -114.78
CA ARG A 21 -11.23 -138.77 -115.46
C ARG A 21 -10.59 -137.56 -114.79
N GLN A 22 -11.36 -136.52 -114.48
CA GLN A 22 -10.87 -135.32 -113.81
C GLN A 22 -10.45 -135.60 -112.37
N GLU A 23 -11.20 -136.42 -111.63
CA GLU A 23 -10.83 -136.85 -110.27
C GLU A 23 -9.53 -137.66 -110.26
N TRP A 24 -9.36 -138.64 -111.15
CA TRP A 24 -8.09 -139.38 -111.29
C TRP A 24 -6.93 -138.48 -111.71
N THR A 25 -7.14 -137.60 -112.69
CA THR A 25 -6.10 -136.66 -113.14
C THR A 25 -5.67 -135.72 -112.01
N THR A 26 -6.63 -135.15 -111.28
CA THR A 26 -6.34 -134.22 -110.17
C THR A 26 -5.74 -134.93 -108.96
N ALA A 27 -6.14 -136.16 -108.66
CA ALA A 27 -5.55 -136.97 -107.59
C ALA A 27 -4.10 -137.35 -107.91
N ILE A 28 -3.82 -137.79 -109.13
CA ILE A 28 -2.47 -138.13 -109.60
C ILE A 28 -1.57 -136.89 -109.62
N GLN A 29 -2.05 -135.77 -110.18
CA GLN A 29 -1.30 -134.50 -110.16
C GLN A 29 -1.03 -134.03 -108.72
N THR A 30 -1.98 -134.23 -107.82
CA THR A 30 -1.79 -133.90 -106.40
C THR A 30 -0.78 -134.82 -105.73
N ALA A 31 -0.79 -136.12 -106.02
CA ALA A 31 0.22 -137.07 -105.53
C ALA A 31 1.64 -136.71 -106.02
N ILE A 32 1.77 -136.33 -107.30
CA ILE A 32 3.04 -135.84 -107.86
C ILE A 32 3.47 -134.56 -107.15
N ARG A 33 2.59 -133.57 -106.99
CA ARG A 33 2.90 -132.31 -106.27
C ARG A 33 3.36 -132.57 -104.84
N LEU A 34 2.67 -133.45 -104.11
CA LEU A 34 3.03 -133.81 -102.74
C LEU A 34 4.41 -134.48 -102.67
N HIS A 35 4.71 -135.39 -103.60
CA HIS A 35 6.03 -136.02 -103.69
C HIS A 35 7.15 -135.01 -103.94
N VAL A 36 6.95 -134.07 -104.87
CA VAL A 36 7.92 -133.00 -105.19
C VAL A 36 8.13 -132.06 -103.99
N GLU A 37 7.05 -131.71 -103.28
CA GLU A 37 7.11 -130.87 -102.08
C GLU A 37 7.57 -131.64 -100.81
N GLY A 38 7.94 -132.93 -100.92
CA GLY A 38 8.40 -133.77 -99.81
C GLY A 38 7.31 -134.14 -98.79
N LYS A 39 6.03 -134.00 -99.16
CA LYS A 39 4.88 -134.17 -98.28
C LYS A 39 4.27 -135.57 -98.44
N THR A 40 4.03 -136.22 -97.30
CA THR A 40 3.62 -137.64 -97.25
C THR A 40 2.12 -137.86 -97.41
N SER A 41 1.28 -136.84 -97.17
CA SER A 41 -0.18 -136.95 -97.29
C SER A 41 -0.86 -135.59 -97.41
N LEU A 42 -1.72 -135.44 -98.41
CA LEU A 42 -2.57 -134.25 -98.59
C LEU A 42 -3.37 -133.91 -97.33
N HIS A 43 -3.92 -134.94 -96.67
CA HIS A 43 -4.77 -134.77 -95.51
C HIS A 43 -3.97 -134.25 -94.31
N LYS A 44 -2.73 -134.75 -94.14
CA LYS A 44 -1.81 -134.31 -93.08
C LYS A 44 -1.41 -132.85 -93.30
N ASP A 45 -1.11 -132.43 -94.53
CA ASP A 45 -0.81 -131.02 -94.83
C ASP A 45 -2.02 -130.10 -94.66
N LEU A 46 -3.20 -130.51 -95.10
CA LEU A 46 -4.42 -129.73 -94.90
C LEU A 46 -4.76 -129.63 -93.40
N LYS A 47 -4.44 -130.65 -92.59
CA LYS A 47 -4.56 -130.59 -91.12
C LYS A 47 -3.54 -129.62 -90.51
N MET A 48 -2.28 -129.64 -90.97
CA MET A 48 -1.25 -128.72 -90.52
C MET A 48 -1.55 -127.26 -90.91
N LYS A 49 -1.93 -127.00 -92.17
CA LYS A 49 -2.37 -125.67 -92.62
C LYS A 49 -3.57 -125.15 -91.81
N ARG A 50 -4.54 -126.00 -91.47
CA ARG A 50 -5.66 -125.61 -90.59
C ARG A 50 -5.24 -125.38 -89.14
N ARG A 51 -4.16 -126.01 -88.67
CA ARG A 51 -3.59 -125.76 -87.34
C ARG A 51 -2.80 -124.46 -87.32
N GLU A 52 -1.90 -124.25 -88.28
CA GLU A 52 -1.15 -123.00 -88.46
C GLU A 52 -2.08 -121.81 -88.65
N GLN A 53 -3.16 -121.95 -89.42
CA GLN A 53 -4.17 -120.89 -89.54
C GLN A 53 -4.88 -120.59 -88.21
N ARG A 54 -5.10 -121.59 -87.36
CA ARG A 54 -5.64 -121.38 -86.01
C ARG A 54 -4.63 -120.71 -85.09
N GLU A 55 -3.39 -121.20 -85.05
CA GLU A 55 -2.29 -120.60 -84.28
C GLU A 55 -1.98 -119.17 -84.75
N GLN A 56 -2.04 -118.90 -86.05
CA GLN A 56 -1.83 -117.55 -86.58
C GLN A 56 -3.03 -116.62 -86.27
N ARG A 57 -4.25 -117.16 -86.22
CA ARG A 57 -5.43 -116.42 -85.73
C ARG A 57 -5.31 -116.15 -84.23
N GLU A 58 -4.92 -117.12 -83.44
CA GLU A 58 -4.70 -117.00 -81.99
C GLU A 58 -3.57 -116.02 -81.68
N LYS A 59 -2.41 -116.11 -82.36
CA LYS A 59 -1.33 -115.12 -82.22
C LYS A 59 -1.77 -113.71 -82.62
N ARG A 60 -2.59 -113.57 -83.66
CA ARG A 60 -3.18 -112.28 -84.04
C ARG A 60 -4.22 -111.79 -83.03
N GLN A 61 -4.94 -112.68 -82.37
CA GLN A 61 -5.86 -112.34 -81.28
C GLN A 61 -5.08 -111.91 -80.04
N GLN A 62 -4.08 -112.68 -79.61
CA GLN A 62 -3.19 -112.38 -78.49
C GLN A 62 -2.45 -111.05 -78.69
N ALA A 63 -1.85 -110.81 -79.87
CA ALA A 63 -1.20 -109.53 -80.15
C ALA A 63 -2.19 -108.35 -80.09
N LYS A 64 -3.43 -108.54 -80.55
CA LYS A 64 -4.48 -107.51 -80.42
C LYS A 64 -4.90 -107.31 -78.96
N GLU A 65 -4.98 -108.38 -78.18
CA GLU A 65 -5.30 -108.33 -76.75
C GLU A 65 -4.20 -107.64 -75.95
N GLU A 66 -2.93 -107.96 -76.21
CA GLU A 66 -1.77 -107.30 -75.60
C GLU A 66 -1.70 -105.81 -75.95
N GLU A 67 -1.94 -105.44 -77.22
CA GLU A 67 -2.01 -104.04 -77.64
C GLU A 67 -3.20 -103.31 -76.98
N LEU A 68 -4.37 -103.95 -76.89
CA LEU A 68 -5.51 -103.40 -76.15
C LEU A 68 -5.19 -103.21 -74.66
N HIS A 69 -4.51 -104.16 -74.04
CA HIS A 69 -4.05 -104.04 -72.64
C HIS A 69 -3.05 -102.91 -72.46
N ARG A 70 -2.10 -102.74 -73.38
CA ARG A 70 -1.16 -101.61 -73.40
C ARG A 70 -1.87 -100.27 -73.52
N LEU A 71 -2.82 -100.16 -74.44
CA LEU A 71 -3.61 -98.94 -74.63
C LEU A 71 -4.43 -98.61 -73.38
N ARG A 72 -5.04 -99.60 -72.73
CA ARG A 72 -5.74 -99.40 -71.45
C ARG A 72 -4.79 -98.92 -70.35
N ALA A 73 -3.63 -99.54 -70.18
CA ALA A 73 -2.66 -99.10 -69.17
C ALA A 73 -2.19 -97.65 -69.41
N LEU A 74 -1.93 -97.28 -70.67
CA LEU A 74 -1.58 -95.90 -71.03
C LEU A 74 -2.74 -94.93 -70.80
N GLN A 75 -3.99 -95.35 -71.03
CA GLN A 75 -5.17 -94.55 -70.71
C GLN A 75 -5.30 -94.34 -69.19
N GLU A 76 -5.15 -95.39 -68.39
CA GLU A 76 -5.18 -95.30 -66.92
C GLU A 76 -4.07 -94.40 -66.37
N GLU A 77 -2.82 -94.51 -66.88
CA GLU A 77 -1.74 -93.61 -66.48
C GLU A 77 -2.02 -92.16 -66.86
N ARG A 78 -2.59 -91.93 -68.05
CA ARG A 78 -2.99 -90.59 -68.48
C ARG A 78 -4.09 -90.04 -67.57
N GLU A 79 -5.09 -90.84 -67.22
CA GLU A 79 -6.16 -90.46 -66.29
C GLU A 79 -5.61 -90.15 -64.89
N ARG A 80 -4.68 -90.96 -64.38
CA ARG A 80 -3.99 -90.70 -63.09
C ARG A 80 -3.23 -89.38 -63.12
N LYS A 81 -2.45 -89.12 -64.18
CA LYS A 81 -1.72 -87.85 -64.34
C LYS A 81 -2.66 -86.64 -64.44
N LEU A 82 -3.80 -86.79 -65.12
CA LEU A 82 -4.82 -85.73 -65.18
C LEU A 82 -5.42 -85.49 -63.80
N ALA A 83 -5.75 -86.54 -63.05
CA ALA A 83 -6.26 -86.41 -61.68
C ALA A 83 -5.25 -85.76 -60.73
N GLU A 84 -3.97 -86.11 -60.82
CA GLU A 84 -2.90 -85.46 -60.06
C GLU A 84 -2.74 -83.98 -60.43
N LEU A 85 -2.79 -83.64 -61.72
CA LEU A 85 -2.74 -82.26 -62.17
C LEU A 85 -3.94 -81.45 -61.67
N ASP A 86 -5.14 -82.04 -61.66
CA ASP A 86 -6.32 -81.37 -61.16
C ASP A 86 -6.26 -81.19 -59.64
N LEU A 87 -5.77 -82.18 -58.88
CA LEU A 87 -5.50 -82.03 -57.46
C LEU A 87 -4.48 -80.92 -57.17
N LEU A 88 -3.40 -80.81 -57.96
CA LEU A 88 -2.42 -79.73 -57.82
C LEU A 88 -3.01 -78.35 -58.12
N LYS A 89 -3.84 -78.23 -59.16
CA LYS A 89 -4.56 -76.98 -59.46
C LYS A 89 -5.52 -76.61 -58.32
N GLU A 90 -6.23 -77.57 -57.77
CA GLU A 90 -7.13 -77.35 -56.63
C GLU A 90 -6.35 -76.91 -55.38
N ALA A 91 -5.24 -77.57 -55.06
CA ALA A 91 -4.35 -77.19 -53.97
C ALA A 91 -3.77 -75.78 -54.18
N GLN A 92 -3.36 -75.43 -55.41
CA GLN A 92 -2.88 -74.08 -55.74
C GLN A 92 -3.97 -73.02 -55.55
N LYS A 93 -5.19 -73.28 -56.02
CA LYS A 93 -6.33 -72.37 -55.82
C LYS A 93 -6.66 -72.20 -54.34
N GLN A 94 -6.63 -73.28 -53.56
CA GLN A 94 -6.84 -73.22 -52.12
C GLN A 94 -5.74 -72.41 -51.42
N ALA A 95 -4.47 -72.61 -51.78
CA ALA A 95 -3.36 -71.84 -51.24
C ALA A 95 -3.48 -70.34 -51.56
N GLN A 96 -3.85 -70.00 -52.81
CA GLN A 96 -4.11 -68.61 -53.21
C GLN A 96 -5.26 -67.99 -52.40
N ALA A 97 -6.38 -68.71 -52.26
CA ALA A 97 -7.52 -68.23 -51.48
C ALA A 97 -7.17 -68.00 -50.00
N LEU A 98 -6.34 -68.86 -49.41
CA LEU A 98 -5.85 -68.68 -48.04
C LEU A 98 -4.94 -67.45 -47.90
N LEU A 99 -4.04 -67.21 -48.85
CA LEU A 99 -3.18 -66.03 -48.86
C LEU A 99 -4.01 -64.74 -49.01
N GLU A 100 -4.97 -64.72 -49.93
CA GLU A 100 -5.88 -63.58 -50.10
C GLU A 100 -6.68 -63.30 -48.83
N GLN A 101 -7.16 -64.35 -48.14
CA GLN A 101 -7.84 -64.20 -46.85
C GLN A 101 -6.92 -63.67 -45.75
N ASP A 102 -5.67 -64.14 -45.67
CA ASP A 102 -4.72 -63.65 -44.68
C ASP A 102 -4.34 -62.19 -44.94
N GLU A 103 -4.12 -61.81 -46.20
CA GLU A 103 -3.92 -60.41 -46.59
C GLU A 103 -5.11 -59.52 -46.24
N GLN A 104 -6.34 -59.97 -46.52
CA GLN A 104 -7.54 -59.24 -46.13
C GLN A 104 -7.63 -59.07 -44.61
N ARG A 105 -7.32 -60.11 -43.83
CA ARG A 105 -7.28 -60.03 -42.36
C ARG A 105 -6.24 -59.02 -41.88
N ARG A 106 -5.03 -59.04 -42.44
CA ARG A 106 -3.98 -58.07 -42.10
C ARG A 106 -4.40 -56.65 -42.43
N ARG A 107 -5.00 -56.42 -43.60
CA ARG A 107 -5.54 -55.10 -43.99
C ARG A 107 -6.62 -54.63 -43.05
N GLN A 108 -7.59 -55.49 -42.72
CA GLN A 108 -8.65 -55.18 -41.76
C GLN A 108 -8.08 -54.84 -40.37
N GLN A 109 -7.09 -55.60 -39.89
CA GLN A 109 -6.42 -55.31 -38.61
C GLN A 109 -5.69 -53.96 -38.65
N HIS A 110 -4.98 -53.65 -39.73
CA HIS A 110 -4.30 -52.36 -39.89
C HIS A 110 -5.29 -51.20 -39.95
N GLU A 111 -6.39 -51.35 -40.69
CA GLU A 111 -7.46 -50.35 -40.74
C GLU A 111 -8.13 -50.16 -39.38
N GLN A 112 -8.40 -51.24 -38.64
CA GLN A 112 -8.96 -51.15 -37.29
C GLN A 112 -8.00 -50.43 -36.33
N LEU A 113 -6.71 -50.75 -36.39
CA LEU A 113 -5.68 -50.09 -35.59
C LEU A 113 -5.57 -48.60 -35.94
N GLN A 114 -5.54 -48.25 -37.23
CA GLN A 114 -5.51 -46.86 -37.68
C GLN A 114 -6.75 -46.09 -37.20
N ARG A 115 -7.95 -46.65 -37.37
CA ARG A 115 -9.19 -46.04 -36.86
C ARG A 115 -9.17 -45.84 -35.35
N ALA A 116 -8.66 -46.83 -34.60
CA ALA A 116 -8.55 -46.71 -33.14
C ALA A 116 -7.57 -45.58 -32.74
N LEU A 117 -6.42 -45.48 -33.43
CA LEU A 117 -5.46 -44.40 -33.19
C LEU A 117 -6.02 -43.03 -33.57
N GLU A 118 -6.76 -42.91 -34.67
CA GLU A 118 -7.43 -41.67 -35.06
C GLU A 118 -8.46 -41.22 -34.02
N VAL A 119 -9.24 -42.16 -33.47
CA VAL A 119 -10.20 -41.86 -32.39
C VAL A 119 -9.46 -41.38 -31.14
N GLN A 120 -8.41 -42.07 -30.71
CA GLN A 120 -7.62 -41.66 -29.54
C GLN A 120 -6.97 -40.28 -29.73
N LEU A 121 -6.49 -39.97 -30.94
CA LEU A 121 -5.94 -38.66 -31.25
C LEU A 121 -7.01 -37.57 -31.11
N ARG A 122 -8.21 -37.79 -31.68
CA ARG A 122 -9.33 -36.86 -31.57
C ARG A 122 -9.77 -36.66 -30.12
N GLU A 123 -9.92 -37.74 -29.35
CA GLU A 123 -10.27 -37.67 -27.92
C GLU A 123 -9.21 -36.88 -27.12
N ALA A 124 -7.92 -37.09 -27.42
CA ALA A 124 -6.85 -36.33 -26.78
C ALA A 124 -6.85 -34.85 -27.19
N GLU A 125 -7.13 -34.53 -28.46
CA GLU A 125 -7.28 -33.16 -28.94
C GLU A 125 -8.47 -32.47 -28.28
N GLU A 126 -9.64 -33.12 -28.22
CA GLU A 126 -10.83 -32.61 -27.56
C GLU A 126 -10.59 -32.39 -26.05
N ALA A 127 -9.91 -33.32 -25.38
CA ALA A 127 -9.53 -33.17 -23.98
C ALA A 127 -8.58 -31.97 -23.76
N ARG A 128 -7.62 -31.75 -24.67
CA ARG A 128 -6.74 -30.58 -24.60
C ARG A 128 -7.49 -29.27 -24.81
N VAL A 129 -8.40 -29.22 -25.78
CA VAL A 129 -9.24 -28.03 -26.03
C VAL A 129 -10.16 -27.76 -24.84
N SER A 130 -10.79 -28.80 -24.28
CA SER A 130 -11.63 -28.68 -23.09
C SER A 130 -10.84 -28.17 -21.89
N MET A 131 -9.65 -28.73 -21.64
CA MET A 131 -8.77 -28.27 -20.57
C MET A 131 -8.31 -26.82 -20.79
N GLN A 132 -7.96 -26.43 -22.02
CA GLN A 132 -7.61 -25.04 -22.34
C GLN A 132 -8.76 -24.07 -22.07
N ALA A 133 -10.00 -24.46 -22.41
CA ALA A 133 -11.18 -23.65 -22.12
C ALA A 133 -11.42 -23.51 -20.61
N GLU A 134 -11.28 -24.59 -19.84
CA GLU A 134 -11.39 -24.55 -18.38
C GLU A 134 -10.29 -23.68 -17.75
N MET A 135 -9.06 -23.80 -18.21
CA MET A 135 -7.92 -22.98 -17.76
C MET A 135 -8.18 -21.50 -18.05
N ALA A 136 -8.67 -21.15 -19.24
CA ALA A 136 -8.99 -19.77 -19.58
C ALA A 136 -10.09 -19.18 -18.67
N LEU A 137 -11.12 -19.98 -18.31
CA LEU A 137 -12.14 -19.53 -17.35
C LEU A 137 -11.54 -19.29 -15.96
N LYS A 138 -10.72 -20.23 -15.47
CA LYS A 138 -10.01 -20.09 -14.18
C LYS A 138 -9.05 -18.91 -14.17
N GLU A 139 -8.36 -18.62 -15.26
CA GLU A 139 -7.50 -17.45 -15.41
C GLU A 139 -8.32 -16.15 -15.31
N GLN A 140 -9.45 -16.06 -16.00
CA GLN A 140 -10.34 -14.89 -15.87
C GLN A 140 -10.88 -14.70 -14.45
N GLU A 141 -11.25 -15.79 -13.76
CA GLU A 141 -11.66 -15.73 -12.36
C GLU A 141 -10.53 -15.26 -11.45
N ALA A 142 -9.31 -15.79 -11.65
CA ALA A 142 -8.13 -15.36 -10.91
C ALA A 142 -7.80 -13.88 -11.17
N GLU A 143 -7.95 -13.39 -12.40
CA GLU A 143 -7.80 -11.96 -12.71
C GLU A 143 -8.83 -11.09 -12.00
N ARG A 144 -10.09 -11.51 -11.95
CA ARG A 144 -11.14 -10.80 -11.18
C ARG A 144 -10.78 -10.76 -9.70
N GLN A 145 -10.30 -11.87 -9.15
CA GLN A 145 -9.85 -11.92 -7.76
C GLN A 145 -8.63 -11.02 -7.52
N ARG A 146 -7.65 -10.99 -8.42
CA ARG A 146 -6.48 -10.10 -8.35
C ARG A 146 -6.90 -8.62 -8.35
N LYS A 147 -7.81 -8.23 -9.25
CA LYS A 147 -8.37 -6.86 -9.28
C LYS A 147 -9.08 -6.53 -7.98
N ARG A 148 -9.87 -7.47 -7.44
CA ARG A 148 -10.54 -7.27 -6.15
C ARG A 148 -9.56 -7.10 -4.99
N ILE A 149 -8.47 -7.86 -4.97
CA ILE A 149 -7.41 -7.72 -3.97
C ILE A 149 -6.76 -6.34 -4.09
N GLN A 150 -6.41 -5.89 -5.30
CA GLN A 150 -5.85 -4.56 -5.54
C GLN A 150 -6.77 -3.44 -5.06
N GLU A 151 -8.07 -3.51 -5.36
CA GLU A 151 -9.06 -2.54 -4.85
C GLU A 151 -9.11 -2.48 -3.33
N LEU A 152 -9.03 -3.64 -2.66
CA LEU A 152 -9.04 -3.74 -1.20
C LEU A 152 -7.74 -3.19 -0.59
N GLU A 153 -6.59 -3.47 -1.21
CA GLU A 153 -5.30 -2.92 -0.81
C GLU A 153 -5.26 -1.40 -0.97
N GLU A 154 -5.81 -0.87 -2.07
CA GLU A 154 -5.95 0.59 -2.26
C GLU A 154 -6.86 1.23 -1.22
N MET A 155 -8.01 0.60 -0.92
CA MET A 155 -8.91 1.07 0.13
C MET A 155 -8.21 1.05 1.49
N GLN A 156 -7.50 -0.03 1.81
CA GLN A 156 -6.74 -0.13 3.04
C GLN A 156 -5.73 1.00 3.16
N LYS A 157 -4.94 1.25 2.12
CA LYS A 157 -3.97 2.35 2.10
C LYS A 157 -4.63 3.71 2.33
N ARG A 158 -5.76 3.99 1.67
CA ARG A 158 -6.52 5.25 1.87
C ARG A 158 -7.06 5.37 3.30
N LEU A 159 -7.51 4.28 3.91
CA LEU A 159 -7.97 4.27 5.30
C LEU A 159 -6.81 4.50 6.27
N GLU A 160 -5.64 3.92 6.02
CA GLU A 160 -4.43 4.14 6.80
C GLU A 160 -3.96 5.60 6.72
N GLU A 161 -3.96 6.19 5.51
CA GLU A 161 -3.67 7.61 5.30
C GLU A 161 -4.67 8.51 6.06
N ALA A 162 -5.97 8.22 5.96
CA ALA A 162 -7.01 8.96 6.69
C ALA A 162 -6.84 8.87 8.20
N LEU A 163 -6.49 7.70 8.73
CA LEU A 163 -6.22 7.49 10.15
C LEU A 163 -4.99 8.29 10.61
N GLN A 164 -3.92 8.32 9.82
CA GLN A 164 -2.73 9.10 10.12
C GLN A 164 -3.04 10.61 10.16
N LEU A 165 -3.87 11.09 9.24
CA LEU A 165 -4.33 12.48 9.23
C LEU A 165 -5.17 12.82 10.47
N GLU A 166 -6.08 11.94 10.89
CA GLU A 166 -6.87 12.12 12.12
C GLU A 166 -5.97 12.15 13.37
N ILE A 167 -4.99 11.23 13.47
CA ILE A 167 -4.03 11.23 14.57
C ILE A 167 -3.25 12.54 14.61
N LYS A 168 -2.80 13.02 13.44
CA LYS A 168 -2.08 14.30 13.34
C LYS A 168 -2.97 15.47 13.76
N ALA A 169 -4.19 15.54 13.25
CA ALA A 169 -5.15 16.59 13.60
C ALA A 169 -5.43 16.64 15.10
N ARG A 170 -5.60 15.48 15.75
CA ARG A 170 -5.78 15.41 17.21
C ARG A 170 -4.56 15.89 17.99
N ARG A 171 -3.35 15.50 17.56
CA ARG A 171 -2.11 15.98 18.19
C ARG A 171 -1.97 17.50 18.05
N ASP A 172 -2.30 18.04 16.89
CA ASP A 172 -2.26 19.48 16.64
C ASP A 172 -3.31 20.19 17.51
N GLU A 173 -4.54 19.67 17.61
CA GLU A 173 -5.55 20.18 18.54
C GLU A 173 -5.12 20.14 20.01
N GLU A 174 -4.53 19.02 20.46
CA GLU A 174 -3.99 18.89 21.81
C GLU A 174 -2.90 19.93 22.06
N ALA A 175 -1.99 20.13 21.11
CA ALA A 175 -0.96 21.16 21.20
C ALA A 175 -1.56 22.57 21.33
N PHE A 176 -2.61 22.90 20.55
CA PHE A 176 -3.33 24.17 20.69
C PHE A 176 -4.04 24.30 22.05
N ARG A 177 -4.67 23.22 22.56
CA ARG A 177 -5.29 23.24 23.90
C ARG A 177 -4.25 23.46 25.00
N TYR A 178 -3.10 22.81 24.93
CA TYR A 178 -2.01 23.03 25.89
C TYR A 178 -1.45 24.44 25.82
N ALA A 179 -1.23 24.99 24.61
CA ALA A 179 -0.79 26.36 24.43
C ALA A 179 -1.80 27.36 25.00
N GLN A 180 -3.09 27.16 24.75
CA GLN A 180 -4.15 28.00 25.31
C GLN A 180 -4.20 27.92 26.85
N ALA A 181 -4.09 26.72 27.42
CA ALA A 181 -4.05 26.54 28.87
C ALA A 181 -2.83 27.23 29.51
N GLY A 182 -1.67 27.17 28.84
CA GLY A 182 -0.46 27.89 29.26
C GLY A 182 -0.67 29.40 29.30
N LEU A 183 -1.23 29.97 28.23
CA LEU A 183 -1.56 31.40 28.18
C LEU A 183 -2.55 31.81 29.27
N LEU A 184 -3.60 31.01 29.51
CA LEU A 184 -4.56 31.29 30.59
C LEU A 184 -3.88 31.28 31.97
N ALA A 185 -2.98 30.33 32.23
CA ALA A 185 -2.22 30.30 33.47
C ALA A 185 -1.31 31.53 33.63
N GLU A 186 -0.67 31.97 32.54
CA GLU A 186 0.11 33.22 32.55
C GLU A 186 -0.75 34.45 32.85
N GLU A 187 -1.94 34.54 32.26
CA GLU A 187 -2.89 35.62 32.54
C GLU A 187 -3.42 35.57 33.99
N GLU A 188 -3.67 34.38 34.54
CA GLU A 188 -4.05 34.19 35.95
C GLU A 188 -2.93 34.65 36.89
N GLU A 189 -1.67 34.32 36.61
CA GLU A 189 -0.52 34.77 37.42
C GLU A 189 -0.34 36.30 37.34
N LYS A 190 -0.51 36.90 36.16
CA LYS A 190 -0.50 38.37 36.00
C LYS A 190 -1.61 39.02 36.83
N MET A 191 -2.82 38.45 36.82
CA MET A 191 -3.94 38.95 37.63
C MET A 191 -3.62 38.87 39.13
N LYS A 192 -3.09 37.74 39.62
CA LYS A 192 -2.67 37.59 41.01
C LYS A 192 -1.60 38.62 41.40
N ALA A 193 -0.63 38.87 40.52
CA ALA A 193 0.41 39.87 40.75
C ALA A 193 -0.18 41.29 40.85
N LEU A 194 -1.13 41.64 39.97
CA LEU A 194 -1.83 42.93 40.02
C LEU A 194 -2.67 43.08 41.30
N MET A 195 -3.37 42.03 41.73
CA MET A 195 -4.12 42.04 42.98
C MET A 195 -3.22 42.27 44.19
N ARG A 196 -2.07 41.60 44.27
CA ARG A 196 -1.08 41.84 45.34
C ARG A 196 -0.58 43.29 45.34
N LEU A 197 -0.26 43.83 44.17
CA LEU A 197 0.17 45.23 44.05
C LEU A 197 -0.94 46.20 44.50
N GLN A 198 -2.20 45.91 44.18
CA GLN A 198 -3.34 46.69 44.65
C GLN A 198 -3.46 46.62 46.18
N GLU A 199 -3.36 45.44 46.78
CA GLU A 199 -3.37 45.25 48.24
C GLU A 199 -2.24 46.06 48.91
N GLU A 200 -1.02 46.00 48.37
CA GLU A 200 0.12 46.79 48.85
C GLU A 200 -0.13 48.30 48.74
N GLN A 201 -0.76 48.77 47.65
CA GLN A 201 -1.15 50.18 47.48
C GLN A 201 -2.22 50.61 48.49
N GLU A 202 -3.24 49.78 48.72
CA GLU A 202 -4.29 50.03 49.71
C GLU A 202 -3.70 50.12 51.12
N GLU A 203 -2.78 49.21 51.47
CA GLU A 203 -2.05 49.28 52.74
C GLU A 203 -1.23 50.57 52.87
N TYR A 204 -0.54 50.99 51.81
CA TYR A 204 0.23 52.23 51.80
C TYR A 204 -0.66 53.45 51.98
N ILE A 205 -1.83 53.49 51.32
CA ILE A 205 -2.82 54.56 51.50
C ILE A 205 -3.32 54.59 52.94
N LEU A 206 -3.67 53.42 53.52
CA LEU A 206 -4.13 53.34 54.91
C LEU A 206 -3.05 53.81 55.89
N LYS A 207 -1.79 53.41 55.71
CA LYS A 207 -0.65 53.90 56.50
C LYS A 207 -0.51 55.42 56.39
N THR A 208 -0.50 55.95 55.18
CA THR A 208 -0.42 57.40 54.92
C THR A 208 -1.59 58.17 55.55
N GLN A 209 -2.81 57.61 55.51
CA GLN A 209 -3.99 58.21 56.14
C GLN A 209 -3.88 58.25 57.67
N ARG A 210 -3.36 57.18 58.30
CA ARG A 210 -3.11 57.12 59.75
C ARG A 210 -2.07 58.17 60.16
N GLU A 211 -0.92 58.20 59.49
CA GLU A 211 0.12 59.21 59.73
C GLU A 211 -0.43 60.64 59.57
N LYS A 212 -1.25 60.89 58.54
CA LYS A 212 -1.92 62.18 58.36
C LYS A 212 -2.88 62.52 59.51
N GLN A 213 -3.60 61.54 60.05
CA GLN A 213 -4.48 61.75 61.21
C GLN A 213 -3.68 62.04 62.47
N GLU A 214 -2.59 61.32 62.72
CA GLU A 214 -1.67 61.56 63.82
C GLU A 214 -1.06 62.96 63.74
N LEU A 215 -0.53 63.36 62.57
CA LEU A 215 -0.01 64.71 62.34
C LEU A 215 -1.09 65.78 62.55
N LYS A 216 -2.34 65.54 62.15
CA LYS A 216 -3.45 66.47 62.43
C LYS A 216 -3.72 66.59 63.93
N GLN A 217 -3.78 65.47 64.65
CA GLN A 217 -3.97 65.47 66.10
C GLN A 217 -2.82 66.20 66.81
N GLU A 218 -1.58 65.98 66.38
CA GLU A 218 -0.42 66.72 66.89
C GLU A 218 -0.54 68.21 66.61
N MET A 219 -0.94 68.60 65.39
CA MET A 219 -1.13 70.00 65.02
C MET A 219 -2.26 70.65 65.83
N GLU A 220 -3.37 69.95 66.05
CA GLU A 220 -4.46 70.41 66.91
C GLU A 220 -4.01 70.55 68.37
N ALA A 221 -3.24 69.58 68.89
CA ALA A 221 -2.69 69.66 70.25
C ALA A 221 -1.73 70.84 70.39
N LYS A 222 -0.83 71.04 69.42
CA LYS A 222 0.07 72.20 69.34
C LYS A 222 -0.73 73.51 69.24
N SER A 223 -1.79 73.56 68.43
CA SER A 223 -2.67 74.73 68.32
C SER A 223 -3.36 75.05 69.63
N ARG A 224 -3.92 74.05 70.33
CA ARG A 224 -4.55 74.24 71.65
C ARG A 224 -3.55 74.76 72.67
N SER A 225 -2.35 74.19 72.71
CA SER A 225 -1.26 74.66 73.57
C SER A 225 -0.84 76.10 73.24
N LEU A 226 -0.80 76.47 71.96
CA LEU A 226 -0.55 77.84 71.53
C LEU A 226 -1.67 78.79 71.95
N ASP A 227 -2.94 78.41 71.79
CA ASP A 227 -4.10 79.20 72.21
C ASP A 227 -4.13 79.40 73.73
N GLU A 228 -3.80 78.36 74.50
CA GLU A 228 -3.66 78.44 75.97
C GLU A 228 -2.53 79.38 76.37
N ALA A 229 -1.36 79.28 75.73
CA ALA A 229 -0.25 80.20 75.95
C ALA A 229 -0.62 81.65 75.57
N GLN A 230 -1.40 81.86 74.51
CA GLN A 230 -1.93 83.17 74.12
C GLN A 230 -2.91 83.72 75.17
N ARG A 231 -3.84 82.90 75.68
CA ARG A 231 -4.76 83.30 76.76
C ARG A 231 -4.00 83.66 78.03
N GLN A 232 -3.01 82.87 78.42
CA GLN A 232 -2.14 83.19 79.55
C GLN A 232 -1.40 84.52 79.33
N LEU A 233 -0.91 84.78 78.12
CA LEU A 233 -0.28 86.04 77.76
C LEU A 233 -1.27 87.22 77.87
N GLU A 234 -2.50 87.06 77.39
CA GLU A 234 -3.56 88.07 77.50
C GLU A 234 -3.96 88.33 78.94
N GLU A 235 -4.05 87.29 79.77
CA GLU A 235 -4.33 87.41 81.19
C GLU A 235 -3.19 88.15 81.91
N VAL A 236 -1.93 87.81 81.64
CA VAL A 236 -0.77 88.54 82.15
C VAL A 236 -0.79 90.00 81.69
N ARG A 237 -1.13 90.27 80.42
CA ARG A 237 -1.30 91.65 79.91
C ARG A 237 -2.42 92.38 80.63
N ALA A 238 -3.59 91.77 80.82
CA ALA A 238 -4.73 92.37 81.50
C ALA A 238 -4.42 92.65 82.98
N ASN A 239 -3.79 91.70 83.66
CA ASN A 239 -3.31 91.86 85.03
C ASN A 239 -2.28 92.99 85.11
N ARG A 240 -1.33 93.05 84.18
CA ARG A 240 -0.41 94.19 84.07
C ARG A 240 -1.15 95.52 83.88
N HIS A 241 -2.14 95.58 82.98
CA HIS A 241 -2.92 96.81 82.78
C HIS A 241 -3.68 97.22 84.05
N ARG A 242 -4.26 96.27 84.78
CA ARG A 242 -4.92 96.53 86.08
C ARG A 242 -3.93 97.07 87.10
N VAL A 243 -2.76 96.43 87.23
CA VAL A 243 -1.68 96.89 88.10
C VAL A 243 -1.18 98.27 87.69
N ASP A 244 -0.99 98.53 86.39
CA ASP A 244 -0.61 99.84 85.87
C ASP A 244 -1.67 100.90 86.21
N GLN A 245 -2.96 100.58 86.09
CA GLN A 245 -4.06 101.46 86.52
C GLN A 245 -4.05 101.70 88.03
N ASP A 246 -3.84 100.66 88.85
CA ASP A 246 -3.74 100.76 90.30
C ASP A 246 -2.54 101.62 90.70
N VAL A 247 -1.40 101.48 90.02
CA VAL A 247 -0.21 102.32 90.21
C VAL A 247 -0.55 103.77 89.86
N VAL A 248 -1.22 104.05 88.74
CA VAL A 248 -1.65 105.41 88.39
C VAL A 248 -2.65 105.96 89.40
N ALA A 249 -3.60 105.16 89.88
CA ALA A 249 -4.57 105.55 90.89
C ALA A 249 -3.89 105.84 92.24
N ALA A 250 -2.94 105.00 92.65
CA ALA A 250 -2.10 105.20 93.82
C ALA A 250 -1.25 106.47 93.67
N GLN A 251 -0.66 106.73 92.51
CA GLN A 251 0.05 107.97 92.21
C GLN A 251 -0.87 109.18 92.25
N ARG A 252 -2.12 109.08 91.76
CA ARG A 252 -3.11 110.15 91.84
C ARG A 252 -3.54 110.41 93.28
N LYS A 253 -3.78 109.37 94.07
CA LYS A 253 -4.03 109.46 95.52
C LYS A 253 -2.84 110.06 96.25
N LEU A 254 -1.62 109.68 95.89
CA LEU A 254 -0.38 110.27 96.43
C LEU A 254 -0.28 111.75 96.07
N ARG A 255 -0.61 112.14 94.85
CA ARG A 255 -0.69 113.56 94.43
C ARG A 255 -1.78 114.31 95.19
N GLN A 256 -2.97 113.73 95.35
CA GLN A 256 -4.08 114.31 96.12
C GLN A 256 -3.76 114.44 97.60
N ALA A 257 -3.13 113.43 98.20
CA ALA A 257 -2.61 113.48 99.55
C ALA A 257 -1.51 114.55 99.65
N SER A 258 -0.64 114.67 98.65
CA SER A 258 0.37 115.73 98.59
C SER A 258 -0.24 117.12 98.43
N THR A 259 -1.33 117.29 97.67
CA THR A 259 -2.05 118.56 97.57
C THR A 259 -2.85 118.87 98.82
N ASN A 260 -3.42 117.86 99.48
CA ASN A 260 -4.06 118.01 100.78
C ASN A 260 -3.01 118.39 101.82
N VAL A 261 -1.84 117.75 101.84
CA VAL A 261 -0.70 118.14 102.67
C VAL A 261 -0.30 119.58 102.36
N LYS A 262 -0.19 119.99 101.10
CA LYS A 262 0.08 121.39 100.72
C LYS A 262 -1.05 122.34 101.14
N HIS A 263 -2.31 121.93 101.04
CA HIS A 263 -3.48 122.73 101.42
C HIS A 263 -3.58 122.91 102.94
N TRP A 264 -3.39 121.83 103.70
CA TRP A 264 -3.21 121.85 105.16
C TRP A 264 -1.99 122.68 105.56
N ASN A 265 -0.89 122.57 104.82
CA ASN A 265 0.31 123.38 105.04
C ASN A 265 0.03 124.88 104.78
N VAL A 266 -0.80 125.23 103.80
CA VAL A 266 -1.26 126.62 103.57
C VAL A 266 -2.27 127.07 104.63
N GLN A 267 -3.19 126.21 105.08
CA GLN A 267 -4.12 126.51 106.18
C GLN A 267 -3.38 126.73 107.50
N MET A 268 -2.38 125.92 107.80
CA MET A 268 -1.49 126.08 108.96
C MET A 268 -0.60 127.32 108.85
N ASN A 269 -0.04 127.62 107.66
CA ASN A 269 0.75 128.84 107.44
C ASN A 269 -0.06 130.14 107.41
N ARG A 270 -1.40 130.08 107.25
CA ARG A 270 -2.28 131.25 107.42
C ARG A 270 -2.66 131.51 108.87
N LEU A 271 -2.54 130.51 109.74
CA LEU A 271 -2.82 130.66 111.17
C LEU A 271 -1.62 131.16 111.99
N MET A 272 -0.39 131.19 111.45
CA MET A 272 0.79 131.61 112.22
C MET A 272 1.86 132.29 111.34
N ARG A 273 2.38 133.44 111.80
CA ARG A 273 3.56 134.13 111.25
C ARG A 273 4.31 134.84 112.40
N PRO A 274 5.63 135.15 112.29
CA PRO A 274 6.76 134.25 112.62
C PRO A 274 7.90 134.93 113.45
N ILE A 275 8.90 134.18 113.97
CA ILE A 275 10.25 134.69 114.32
C ILE A 275 11.34 133.57 114.12
N GLY A 276 12.45 133.86 113.40
CA GLY A 276 13.66 133.02 113.17
C GLY A 276 14.79 133.23 114.21
N PRO A 277 16.04 132.69 114.12
CA PRO A 277 17.00 132.78 112.97
C PRO A 277 18.09 131.66 112.78
N GLY A 278 18.90 131.73 111.69
CA GLY A 278 20.30 131.21 111.55
C GLY A 278 20.65 130.31 110.32
N GLU A 279 20.93 130.84 109.12
CA GLU A 279 22.25 130.93 108.38
C GLU A 279 23.03 129.61 108.11
N LYS A 280 23.46 129.24 106.87
CA LYS A 280 24.25 129.97 105.85
C LYS A 280 23.89 129.69 104.36
N ARG A 281 24.24 130.69 103.53
CA ARG A 281 24.24 130.92 102.05
C ARG A 281 25.36 130.16 101.27
N PRO A 282 25.59 130.36 99.93
CA PRO A 282 24.67 130.64 98.78
C PRO A 282 25.09 129.99 97.41
N SER A 283 24.23 130.11 96.38
CA SER A 283 24.52 130.68 95.01
C SER A 283 23.59 130.02 93.95
N LEU A 284 22.50 130.67 93.48
CA LEU A 284 22.38 131.56 92.29
C LEU A 284 23.11 131.03 91.04
N GLY A 285 22.54 130.94 89.83
CA GLY A 285 21.26 131.33 89.18
C GLY A 285 21.30 130.76 87.73
N SER A 286 20.42 130.95 86.76
CA SER A 286 19.17 131.68 86.54
C SER A 286 18.64 131.22 85.16
N SER A 287 17.31 131.03 85.03
CA SER A 287 16.39 131.39 83.91
C SER A 287 16.78 131.10 82.43
N PHE A 288 15.91 130.71 81.48
CA PHE A 288 14.64 131.34 81.05
C PHE A 288 13.83 130.43 80.09
N SER A 289 12.50 130.65 80.11
CA SER A 289 11.49 130.75 79.02
C SER A 289 11.23 129.63 77.97
N SER A 290 9.97 129.17 78.00
CA SER A 290 8.93 129.34 76.95
C SER A 290 9.18 128.88 75.50
N PHE A 291 8.34 127.97 74.97
CA PHE A 291 7.34 128.18 73.86
C PHE A 291 6.86 126.84 73.22
N GLN A 292 5.84 126.95 72.36
CA GLN A 292 4.82 126.00 71.88
C GLN A 292 5.27 124.95 70.81
N ILE A 293 4.68 123.73 70.86
CA ILE A 293 3.90 122.92 69.84
C ILE A 293 4.20 123.18 68.32
N PRO A 294 4.16 122.24 67.29
CA PRO A 294 3.33 121.01 67.10
C PRO A 294 3.87 119.78 66.28
N THR A 295 3.08 118.69 66.33
CA THR A 295 2.62 117.71 65.29
C THR A 295 3.56 116.88 64.38
N GLN A 296 3.16 115.60 64.26
CA GLN A 296 2.88 114.83 63.03
C GLN A 296 3.85 113.71 62.58
N ARG A 297 3.25 112.51 62.41
CA ARG A 297 3.39 111.54 61.29
C ARG A 297 4.02 110.17 61.59
N ASP A 298 3.15 109.19 61.81
CA ASP A 298 3.22 107.79 61.30
C ASP A 298 2.94 107.77 59.77
N PRO A 299 3.01 106.66 58.97
CA PRO A 299 3.34 105.24 59.27
C PRO A 299 4.16 104.45 58.18
N GLY A 300 4.52 103.19 58.48
CA GLY A 300 4.60 102.04 57.55
C GLY A 300 5.82 101.93 56.61
N LEU A 301 6.23 100.81 56.00
CA LEU A 301 5.76 99.42 55.88
C LEU A 301 6.86 98.59 55.13
N ARG A 302 6.91 97.27 55.38
CA ARG A 302 7.20 96.14 54.46
C ARG A 302 8.64 95.72 54.05
N LEU A 303 8.90 94.44 54.37
CA LEU A 303 9.23 93.31 53.48
C LEU A 303 10.42 93.43 52.50
N ARG A 304 11.43 92.56 52.66
CA ARG A 304 12.09 91.90 51.51
C ARG A 304 12.69 90.54 51.88
N ARG A 305 12.55 89.61 50.95
CA ARG A 305 12.90 88.18 50.95
C ARG A 305 14.08 87.95 50.00
N ARG A 306 14.83 86.85 50.24
CA ARG A 306 15.77 86.12 49.34
C ARG A 306 17.08 86.86 49.00
N SER A 307 18.24 86.22 48.83
CA SER A 307 18.62 84.83 48.52
C SER A 307 20.17 84.70 48.66
N GLY A 308 20.70 83.52 49.01
CA GLY A 308 22.10 83.09 48.76
C GLY A 308 22.04 81.73 48.05
N SER A 309 22.68 81.58 46.88
CA SER A 309 24.09 81.15 46.63
C SER A 309 24.24 79.64 46.85
N GLU A 310 24.18 78.84 45.77
CA GLU A 310 25.33 78.33 44.97
C GLU A 310 25.88 77.02 45.58
N ASP A 311 25.74 75.88 44.89
CA ASP A 311 26.86 75.26 44.18
C ASP A 311 26.52 73.93 43.47
N GLN A 312 27.41 73.64 42.52
CA GLN A 312 27.46 72.64 41.44
C GLN A 312 27.60 71.18 41.94
N ASP A 313 27.22 70.19 41.11
CA ASP A 313 28.20 69.32 40.44
C ASP A 313 27.57 68.24 39.51
N GLU A 314 28.38 67.94 38.50
CA GLU A 314 28.30 67.00 37.37
C GLU A 314 28.05 65.53 37.73
N GLU A 315 27.37 64.77 36.85
CA GLU A 315 27.98 63.58 36.23
C GLU A 315 27.15 63.02 35.05
N SER A 316 27.84 62.76 33.95
CA SER A 316 27.37 62.08 32.73
C SER A 316 27.67 60.57 32.78
N LYS A 317 26.82 59.76 32.13
CA LYS A 317 27.04 58.43 31.48
C LYS A 317 25.78 57.56 31.65
N GLU A 318 25.42 56.58 30.83
CA GLU A 318 25.74 56.06 29.50
C GLU A 318 24.86 54.78 29.38
N ASN A 319 24.28 54.52 28.19
CA ASN A 319 23.77 53.27 27.62
C ASN A 319 23.12 52.17 28.49
N VAL A 320 21.96 51.63 28.07
CA VAL A 320 21.79 50.19 27.73
C VAL A 320 20.61 50.03 26.73
N ASP A 321 20.88 49.16 25.76
CA ASP A 321 20.12 48.72 24.59
C ASP A 321 18.66 48.31 24.76
N THR A 322 17.86 48.66 23.74
CA THR A 322 16.57 48.05 23.42
C THR A 322 16.79 47.00 22.32
N THR A 323 17.02 45.75 22.71
CA THR A 323 17.00 44.61 21.77
C THR A 323 15.63 43.94 21.80
N ALA A 324 14.76 44.33 20.86
CA ALA A 324 13.57 43.55 20.51
C ALA A 324 13.86 42.84 19.18
N GLY A 325 14.24 41.56 19.28
CA GLY A 325 14.32 40.66 18.14
C GLY A 325 12.93 40.35 17.60
N CYS A 326 12.71 40.58 16.31
CA CYS A 326 11.62 39.99 15.57
C CYS A 326 12.19 39.49 14.25
N ASP A 327 12.43 38.18 14.21
CA ASP A 327 12.84 37.43 13.03
C ASP A 327 11.75 37.48 11.96
N LEU A 328 12.13 37.87 10.75
CA LEU A 328 11.35 37.67 9.53
C LEU A 328 12.30 37.38 8.38
N GLU A 329 12.85 36.17 8.39
CA GLU A 329 13.42 35.56 7.19
C GLU A 329 12.30 35.14 6.24
N LYS A 330 12.24 35.78 5.07
CA LYS A 330 11.56 35.24 3.89
C LYS A 330 12.30 35.66 2.63
N ARG A 331 13.47 35.07 2.40
CA ARG A 331 14.11 35.04 1.08
C ARG A 331 13.62 33.79 0.34
N HIS A 332 12.78 33.99 -0.68
CA HIS A 332 12.49 32.96 -1.68
C HIS A 332 13.59 33.01 -2.74
N SER A 333 14.53 32.07 -2.67
CA SER A 333 15.41 31.71 -3.77
C SER A 333 14.75 30.59 -4.58
N HIS A 334 14.29 30.91 -5.79
CA HIS A 334 13.92 29.94 -6.81
C HIS A 334 15.19 29.51 -7.57
N ALA A 335 15.60 28.25 -7.39
CA ALA A 335 16.29 27.44 -8.41
C ALA A 335 16.44 26.01 -7.88
N SER A 336 15.92 25.02 -8.60
CA SER A 336 16.66 23.82 -9.03
C SER A 336 15.72 22.79 -9.66
N ASN A 337 16.24 22.15 -10.70
CA ASN A 337 15.61 21.26 -11.66
C ASN A 337 15.15 19.91 -11.07
N GLY A 338 14.21 19.27 -11.78
CA GLY A 338 13.82 17.87 -11.59
C GLY A 338 12.97 17.40 -12.77
N ASP A 339 13.61 17.31 -13.92
CA ASP A 339 13.14 16.59 -15.11
C ASP A 339 13.09 15.09 -14.78
N MET A 340 11.95 14.44 -15.02
CA MET A 340 11.77 12.99 -14.87
C MET A 340 10.94 12.50 -16.05
N ASP A 341 11.66 12.05 -17.08
CA ASP A 341 11.17 11.09 -18.06
C ASP A 341 10.74 9.80 -17.36
N ILE A 342 9.59 9.25 -17.76
CA ILE A 342 9.12 7.91 -17.38
C ILE A 342 8.72 7.18 -18.67
N PRO A 343 9.13 5.90 -18.84
CA PRO A 343 9.07 5.11 -20.08
C PRO A 343 7.66 4.78 -20.61
#